data_AF-G2FBQ6-F1
#
_entry.id   AF-G2FBQ6-F1
#
_cell.length_a   1.000
_cell.length_b   1.000
_cell.length_c   1.000
_cell.angle_alpha   90.00
_cell.angle_beta   90.00
_cell.angle_gamma   90.00
#
_symmetry.space_group_name_H-M   'P 1'
#
loop_
_entity.id
_entity.type
_entity.pdbx_description
1 polymer ?
#
loop_
_entity_poly.entity_id
_entity_poly.type
_entity_poly.pdbx_seq_one_letter_code
_entity_poly.pdbx_strand_id
1 'polypeptide(L)' 'MEAFTYYATQIDAGLAPFDWYKHHVVIGAEEARLSEDYRREIAVLASVPDPDLECHRREMAIYVG' A
#
# COMPACT_ATOMS: atom_id res chain seq x y z
N MET A 1 -15.09 -4.06 22.50
CA MET A 1 -15.39 -3.71 21.09
C MET A 1 -14.82 -4.83 20.25
N GLU A 2 -15.58 -5.33 19.28
CA GLU A 2 -15.17 -6.42 18.39
C GLU A 2 -15.17 -5.91 16.95
N ALA A 3 -14.22 -6.40 16.15
CA ALA A 3 -14.07 -6.02 14.75
C ALA A 3 -13.68 -7.25 13.92
N PHE A 4 -14.12 -7.27 12.67
CA PHE A 4 -13.72 -8.28 11.68
C PHE A 4 -12.58 -7.75 10.82
N THR A 5 -11.64 -8.62 10.49
CA THR A 5 -10.50 -8.32 9.62
C THR A 5 -10.10 -9.55 8.82
N TYR A 6 -9.22 -9.36 7.84
CA TYR A 6 -8.66 -10.41 7.01
C TYR A 6 -7.14 -10.44 7.15
N TYR A 7 -6.58 -11.64 7.05
CA TYR A 7 -5.14 -11.85 7.00
C TYR A 7 -4.82 -12.99 6.02
N ALA A 8 -3.62 -12.95 5.43
CA ALA A 8 -3.17 -14.01 4.53
C ALA A 8 -2.86 -15.28 5.34
N THR A 9 -3.39 -16.42 4.92
CA THR A 9 -3.11 -17.74 5.53
C THR A 9 -1.88 -18.42 4.92
N GLN A 10 -1.40 -17.92 3.77
CA GLN A 10 -0.18 -18.34 3.09
C GLN A 10 0.62 -17.08 2.76
N ILE A 11 1.84 -16.98 3.29
CA ILE A 11 2.70 -15.80 3.17
C ILE A 11 4.01 -16.21 2.51
N ASP A 12 4.34 -15.56 1.39
CA ASP A 12 5.65 -15.63 0.78
C ASP A 12 6.46 -14.40 1.23
N ALA A 13 7.50 -14.64 2.05
CA ALA A 13 8.35 -13.59 2.58
C ALA A 13 9.29 -12.95 1.53
N GLY A 14 9.38 -13.52 0.32
CA GLY A 14 10.17 -12.99 -0.78
C GLY A 14 9.47 -11.89 -1.58
N LEU A 15 8.17 -11.66 -1.35
CA LEU A 15 7.40 -10.68 -2.10
C LEU A 15 7.48 -9.28 -1.47
N ALA A 16 7.65 -8.27 -2.32
CA ALA A 16 7.52 -6.86 -1.98
C ALA A 16 6.22 -6.30 -2.59
N PRO A 17 5.57 -5.32 -1.96
CA PRO A 17 4.39 -4.68 -2.53
C PRO A 17 4.74 -3.96 -3.84
N PHE A 18 3.77 -3.87 -4.75
CA PHE A 18 3.90 -3.00 -5.92
C PHE A 18 3.92 -1.52 -5.51
N ASP A 19 4.61 -0.70 -6.29
CA ASP A 19 4.74 0.73 -6.04
C ASP A 19 3.38 1.43 -5.91
N TRP A 20 2.42 1.11 -6.80
CA TRP A 20 1.07 1.68 -6.74
C TRP A 20 0.33 1.28 -5.46
N TYR A 21 0.49 0.03 -5.01
CA TYR A 21 -0.17 -0.47 -3.81
C TYR A 21 0.40 0.20 -2.55
N LYS A 22 1.72 0.33 -2.46
CA LYS A 22 2.36 1.08 -1.36
C LYS A 22 1.87 2.53 -1.34
N HIS A 23 1.74 3.16 -2.51
CA HIS A 23 1.25 4.53 -2.61
C HIS A 23 -0.17 4.67 -2.01
N HIS A 24 -1.09 3.77 -2.36
CA HIS A 24 -2.43 3.77 -1.76
C HIS A 24 -2.41 3.64 -0.24
N VAL A 25 -1.61 2.72 0.30
CA VAL A 25 -1.53 2.46 1.74
C VAL A 25 -0.97 3.68 2.48
N VAL A 26 0.04 4.35 1.93
CA VAL A 26 0.62 5.56 2.52
C VAL A 26 -0.38 6.73 2.51
N ILE A 27 -1.02 7.00 1.37
CA ILE A 27 -2.02 8.08 1.26
C ILE A 27 -3.22 7.80 2.18
N GLY A 28 -3.74 6.57 2.19
CA GLY A 28 -4.86 6.21 3.07
C GLY A 28 -4.51 6.34 4.56
N ALA A 29 -3.28 6.02 4.95
CA ALA A 29 -2.81 6.22 6.33
C ALA A 29 -2.73 7.71 6.70
N GLU A 30 -2.35 8.58 5.76
CA GLU A 30 -2.37 10.03 5.94
C GLU A 30 -3.80 10.58 6.08
N GLU A 31 -4.71 10.20 5.18
CA GLU A 31 -6.11 10.63 5.20
C GLU A 31 -6.84 10.19 6.48
N ALA A 32 -6.57 8.96 6.94
CA ALA A 32 -7.09 8.43 8.20
C ALA A 32 -6.43 9.00 9.45
N ARG A 33 -5.42 9.88 9.30
CA ARG A 33 -4.66 10.51 10.39
C ARG A 33 -4.04 9.50 11.36
N LEU A 34 -3.50 8.40 10.82
CA LEU A 34 -2.73 7.45 11.61
C LEU A 34 -1.45 8.12 12.16
N SER A 35 -0.83 7.49 13.17
CA SER A 35 0.34 8.06 13.82
C SER A 35 1.47 8.34 12.83
N GLU A 36 2.25 9.40 13.08
CA GLU A 36 3.40 9.74 12.25
C GLU A 36 4.43 8.61 12.22
N ASP A 37 4.65 7.93 13.35
CA ASP A 37 5.54 6.78 13.45
C ASP A 37 5.12 5.67 12.48
N TYR A 38 3.84 5.29 12.48
CA TYR A 38 3.32 4.26 11.58
C TYR A 38 3.46 4.67 10.11
N ARG A 39 3.12 5.92 9.77
CA ARG A 39 3.26 6.44 8.40
C ARG A 39 4.71 6.42 7.92
N ARG A 40 5.66 6.76 8.80
CA ARG A 40 7.10 6.70 8.49
C ARG A 40 7.56 5.27 8.27
N GLU A 41 7.14 4.33 9.12
CA GLU A 41 7.49 2.91 8.99
C GLU A 41 7.03 2.32 7.65
N ILE A 42 5.79 2.55 7.24
CA ILE A 42 5.26 1.99 5.98
C ILE A 42 5.84 2.69 4.74
N ALA A 43 6.16 3.97 4.83
CA ALA A 43 6.68 4.74 3.70
C ALA A 43 8.10 4.30 3.27
N VAL A 44 8.92 3.85 4.22
CA VAL A 44 10.29 3.40 3.95
C VAL A 44 10.40 1.94 3.49
N LEU A 45 9.31 1.18 3.51
CA LEU A 45 9.29 -0.19 3.01
C LEU A 45 9.63 -0.22 1.51
N ALA A 46 10.46 -1.19 1.14
CA ALA A 46 10.78 -1.45 -0.25
C ALA A 46 9.50 -1.84 -1.02
N SER A 47 9.40 -1.35 -2.25
CA SER A 47 8.37 -1.72 -3.20
C SER A 47 9.02 -1.97 -4.55
N VAL A 48 8.29 -2.64 -5.44
CA VAL A 48 8.76 -2.97 -6.78
C VAL A 48 7.80 -2.43 -7.84
N PRO A 49 8.30 -2.13 -9.06
CA PRO A 49 7.43 -1.78 -10.17
C PRO A 49 6.45 -2.91 -10.48
N ASP A 50 5.21 -2.55 -10.82
CA ASP A 50 4.25 -3.52 -11.35
C ASP A 50 4.67 -3.90 -12.78
N PRO A 51 4.84 -5.19 -13.10
CA PRO A 51 5.10 -5.62 -14.48
C PRO A 51 3.97 -5.27 -15.45
N ASP A 52 2.74 -5.10 -14.96
CA ASP A 52 1.61 -4.58 -15.72
C ASP A 52 1.57 -3.04 -15.61
N LEU A 53 2.16 -2.38 -16.61
CA LEU A 53 2.22 -0.93 -16.67
C LEU A 53 0.83 -0.28 -16.84
N GLU A 54 -0.13 -0.97 -17.45
CA GLU A 54 -1.48 -0.43 -17.61
C GLU A 54 -2.24 -0.48 -16.29
N CYS A 55 -2.04 -1.54 -15.51
CA CYS A 55 -2.48 -1.62 -14.12
C CYS A 55 -1.91 -0.44 -13.32
N HIS A 56 -0.59 -0.28 -13.29
CA HIS A 56 0.05 0.83 -12.58
C HIS A 56 -0.53 2.19 -12.99
N ARG A 57 -0.65 2.45 -14.30
CA ARG A 57 -1.19 3.72 -14.82
C ARG A 57 -2.61 3.96 -14.35
N ARG A 58 -3.47 2.93 -14.38
CA ARG A 58 -4.87 3.03 -13.94
C ARG A 58 -4.95 3.36 -12.45
N GLU A 59 -4.20 2.65 -11.61
CA GLU A 59 -4.21 2.86 -10.16
C GLU A 59 -3.69 4.25 -9.78
N MET A 60 -2.62 4.71 -10.44
CA MET A 60 -2.07 6.05 -10.20
C MET A 60 -2.96 7.18 -10.71
N ALA A 61 -3.78 6.95 -11.74
CA ALA A 61 -4.72 7.94 -12.27
C ALA A 61 -5.79 8.36 -11.25
N ILE A 62 -6.03 7.57 -10.20
CA ILE A 62 -6.93 7.93 -9.09
C ILE A 62 -6.51 9.25 -8.41
N TYR A 63 -5.22 9.59 -8.46
CA TYR A 63 -4.65 10.78 -7.83
C TYR A 63 -4.41 11.94 -8.79
N VAL A 64 -4.72 11.77 -10.09
CA VAL A 64 -4.58 12.81 -11.10
C VAL A 64 -5.99 13.33 -11.40
N GLY A 65 -6.30 14.53 -10.90
CA GLY A 65 -7.58 15.20 -11.10
C GLY A 65 -7.82 15.73 -12.51
#